data_AF-A0A521XHA1-F1
#
_entry.id   AF-A0A521XHA1-F1
#
_cell.length_a   1.000
_cell.length_b   1.000
_cell.length_c   1.000
_cell.angle_alpha   90.00
_cell.angle_beta   90.00
_cell.angle_gamma   90.00
#
_symmetry.space_group_name_H-M   'P 1'
#
loop_
_entity.id
_entity.type
_entity.pdbx_description
1 polymer ?
#
loop_
_entity_poly.entity_id
_entity_poly.type
_entity_poly.pdbx_seq_one_letter_code
_entity_poly.pdbx_strand_id
1 'polypeptide(L)'
;MSTVGQFDDGALMKTFGQAGIGIFAAPSVTAEEVCPQYGGTAIGHTGAVAEQFYAISMERLLSHSAVVAISSTARQEPFRQKIRRSRIFRK
;
A
#
# COMPACT_ATOMS: atom_id res chain seq x y z
N MET A 1 -0.90 13.10 -27.96
CA MET A 1 -1.63 12.09 -27.18
C MET A 1 -2.50 12.84 -26.20
N SER A 2 -3.82 12.73 -26.33
CA SER A 2 -4.76 13.35 -25.38
C SER A 2 -4.92 12.44 -24.17
N THR A 3 -4.58 12.95 -22.98
CA THR A 3 -4.88 12.29 -21.71
C THR A 3 -6.39 12.22 -21.53
N VAL A 4 -6.95 11.02 -21.43
CA VAL A 4 -8.41 10.77 -21.27
C VAL A 4 -8.92 11.08 -19.85
N GLY A 5 -8.03 11.34 -18.90
CA GLY A 5 -8.34 11.81 -17.55
C GLY A 5 -7.09 11.81 -16.67
N GLN A 6 -6.95 12.83 -15.82
CA GLN A 6 -5.96 12.88 -14.77
C GLN A 6 -6.70 12.80 -13.44
N PHE A 7 -6.28 11.88 -12.58
CA PHE A 7 -6.88 11.68 -11.27
C PHE A 7 -5.83 12.00 -10.20
N ASP A 8 -6.19 12.87 -9.26
CA ASP A 8 -5.32 13.30 -8.16
C ASP A 8 -5.61 12.52 -6.86
N ASP A 9 -6.67 11.69 -6.86
CA ASP A 9 -7.11 10.93 -5.71
C ASP A 9 -7.08 9.42 -5.96
N GLY A 10 -6.44 8.69 -5.05
CA GLY A 10 -6.34 7.24 -5.08
C GLY A 10 -7.66 6.53 -4.82
N ALA A 11 -8.64 7.15 -4.13
CA ALA A 11 -9.95 6.54 -3.91
C ALA A 11 -10.75 6.48 -5.23
N LEU A 12 -10.68 7.52 -6.05
CA LEU A 12 -11.29 7.52 -7.38
C LEU A 12 -10.66 6.46 -8.29
N MET A 13 -9.32 6.32 -8.30
CA MET A 13 -8.64 5.27 -9.07
C MET A 13 -9.06 3.86 -8.63
N LYS A 14 -9.22 3.64 -7.32
CA LYS A 14 -9.70 2.38 -6.75
C LYS A 14 -11.11 2.04 -7.22
N THR A 15 -12.02 3.01 -7.27
CA THR A 15 -13.39 2.83 -7.78
C THR A 15 -13.41 2.44 -9.26
N PHE A 16 -12.55 3.05 -10.09
CA PHE A 16 -12.36 2.62 -11.48
C PHE A 16 -11.81 1.20 -11.58
N GLY A 17 -10.88 0.84 -10.68
CA GLY A 17 -10.40 -0.52 -10.52
C GLY A 17 -11.52 -1.53 -10.21
N GLN A 18 -12.46 -1.21 -9.32
CA GLN A 18 -13.62 -2.07 -9.01
C GLN A 18 -14.54 -2.29 -10.21
N ALA A 19 -14.66 -1.28 -11.08
CA ALA A 19 -15.45 -1.41 -12.30
C ALA A 19 -14.78 -2.31 -13.35
N GLY A 20 -13.57 -2.83 -13.08
CA GLY A 20 -12.83 -3.71 -14.00
C GLY A 20 -12.17 -2.96 -15.15
N ILE A 21 -12.03 -1.63 -15.05
CA ILE A 21 -11.52 -0.79 -16.13
C ILE A 21 -10.13 -0.27 -15.76
N GLY A 22 -9.11 -0.84 -16.41
CA GLY A 22 -7.74 -0.35 -16.39
C GLY A 22 -6.84 -0.98 -15.33
N ILE A 23 -5.69 -0.35 -15.12
CA ILE A 23 -4.65 -0.75 -14.17
C ILE A 23 -4.37 0.44 -13.27
N PHE A 24 -4.22 0.21 -11.97
CA PHE A 24 -3.83 1.23 -11.00
C PHE A 24 -2.67 0.73 -10.13
N ALA A 25 -1.86 1.67 -9.64
CA ALA A 25 -0.80 1.36 -8.69
C ALA A 25 -1.36 1.37 -7.26
N ALA A 26 -0.90 0.42 -6.44
CA ALA A 26 -1.17 0.37 -5.02
C ALA A 26 0.10 -0.06 -4.28
N PRO A 27 0.29 0.33 -3.01
CA PRO A 27 1.41 -0.15 -2.21
C PRO A 27 1.39 -1.66 -2.15
N SER A 28 2.54 -2.30 -2.40
CA SER A 28 2.61 -3.77 -2.45
C SER A 28 2.17 -4.44 -1.16
N VAL A 29 2.28 -3.75 -0.02
CA VAL A 29 1.82 -4.23 1.29
C VAL A 29 0.29 -4.36 1.39
N THR A 30 -0.45 -3.70 0.51
CA THR A 30 -1.93 -3.74 0.50
C THR A 30 -2.49 -4.77 -0.47
N ALA A 31 -1.65 -5.49 -1.22
CA ALA A 31 -2.10 -6.37 -2.31
C ALA A 31 -3.05 -7.48 -1.85
N GLU A 32 -2.84 -8.03 -0.64
CA GLU A 32 -3.70 -9.08 -0.05
C GLU A 32 -5.10 -8.58 0.30
N GLU A 33 -5.27 -7.27 0.53
CA GLU A 33 -6.57 -6.66 0.82
C GLU A 33 -7.22 -6.10 -0.45
N VAL A 34 -6.42 -5.44 -1.29
CA VAL A 34 -6.89 -4.77 -2.51
C VAL A 34 -7.32 -5.78 -3.58
N CYS A 35 -6.62 -6.89 -3.78
CA CYS A 35 -7.03 -7.83 -4.84
C CYS A 35 -8.44 -8.42 -4.57
N PRO A 36 -8.74 -8.96 -3.37
CA PRO A 36 -10.09 -9.45 -3.06
C PRO A 36 -11.16 -8.36 -3.04
N GLN A 37 -10.89 -7.21 -2.43
CA GLN A 37 -11.88 -6.12 -2.29
C GLN A 37 -12.29 -5.51 -3.63
N TYR A 38 -11.39 -5.54 -4.61
CA TYR A 38 -11.59 -4.90 -5.90
C TYR A 38 -11.78 -5.90 -7.06
N GLY A 39 -11.77 -7.21 -6.77
CA GLY A 39 -11.83 -8.26 -7.81
C GLY A 39 -10.62 -8.26 -8.76
N GLY A 40 -9.53 -7.60 -8.37
CA GLY A 40 -8.33 -7.42 -9.17
C GLY A 40 -7.32 -8.54 -8.98
N THR A 41 -6.29 -8.56 -9.84
CA THR A 41 -5.12 -9.43 -9.68
C THR A 41 -3.85 -8.59 -9.80
N ALA A 42 -2.90 -8.79 -8.90
CA ALA A 42 -1.59 -8.14 -8.99
C ALA A 42 -0.81 -8.66 -10.21
N ILE A 43 -0.49 -7.76 -11.14
CA ILE A 43 0.24 -8.09 -12.39
C ILE A 43 1.76 -7.83 -12.30
N GLY A 44 2.23 -7.12 -11.26
CA GLY A 44 3.63 -6.81 -11.06
C GLY A 44 3.87 -5.88 -9.87
N HIS A 45 5.14 -5.63 -9.57
CA HIS A 45 5.57 -4.63 -8.59
C HIS A 45 6.85 -3.94 -9.08
N THR A 46 7.11 -2.72 -8.60
CA THR A 46 8.35 -1.99 -8.88
C THR A 46 9.00 -1.55 -7.58
N GLY A 47 10.34 -1.60 -7.53
CA GLY A 47 11.12 -1.04 -6.42
C GLY A 47 11.60 0.39 -6.68
N ALA A 48 11.26 0.97 -7.83
CA ALA A 48 11.69 2.33 -8.21
C ALA A 48 10.94 3.43 -7.43
N VAL A 49 9.79 3.10 -6.85
CA VAL A 49 8.97 4.00 -6.03
C VAL A 49 8.78 3.34 -4.68
N ALA A 50 9.10 4.06 -3.60
CA ALA A 50 8.94 3.61 -2.23
C ALA A 50 8.12 4.64 -1.46
N GLU A 51 7.20 4.15 -0.64
CA GLU A 51 6.40 4.96 0.26
C GLU A 51 6.92 4.81 1.69
N GLN A 52 7.01 5.91 2.43
CA GLN A 52 7.49 5.94 3.80
C GLN A 52 6.34 6.24 4.76
N PHE A 53 6.17 5.40 5.76
CA PHE A 53 5.15 5.54 6.78
C PHE A 53 5.76 6.06 8.08
N TYR A 54 5.12 7.06 8.69
CA TYR A 54 5.58 7.71 9.91
C TYR A 54 4.51 7.64 10.99
N ALA A 55 4.89 7.21 12.18
CA ALA A 55 4.08 7.38 13.38
C ALA A 55 4.50 8.69 14.07
N ILE A 56 3.58 9.65 14.16
CA ILE A 56 3.83 10.98 14.74
C ILE A 56 3.04 11.10 16.04
N SER A 57 3.71 11.49 17.13
CA SER A 57 3.12 11.79 18.44
C SER A 57 3.46 13.24 18.82
N MET A 58 2.61 13.86 19.65
CA MET A 58 2.76 15.26 20.06
C MET A 58 3.79 15.44 21.20
N GLU A 59 4.12 14.37 21.93
CA GLU A 59 5.05 14.42 23.05
C GLU A 59 6.49 14.21 22.60
N ARG A 60 7.42 15.04 23.12
CA ARG A 60 8.87 14.85 22.92
C ARG A 60 9.40 13.56 23.57
N LEU A 61 8.74 13.09 24.63
CA LEU A 61 8.98 11.78 25.25
C LEU A 61 7.66 11.02 25.27
N LEU A 62 7.67 9.80 24.71
CA LEU A 62 6.56 8.87 24.79
C LEU A 62 6.40 8.40 26.24
N SER A 63 5.48 9.00 26.98
CA SER A 63 5.24 8.70 28.40
C SER A 63 4.09 7.72 28.62
N HIS A 64 3.05 7.81 27.79
CA HIS A 64 1.87 6.97 27.94
C HIS A 64 2.12 5.58 27.37
N SER A 65 1.91 4.56 28.19
CA SER A 65 2.17 3.14 27.86
C SER A 65 1.51 2.70 26.55
N ALA A 66 0.27 3.13 26.29
CA ALA A 66 -0.43 2.84 25.03
C ALA A 66 0.27 3.44 23.80
N VAL A 67 0.76 4.68 23.87
CA VAL A 67 1.43 5.34 22.74
C VAL A 67 2.79 4.70 22.49
N VAL A 68 3.50 4.32 23.56
CA VAL A 68 4.74 3.53 23.48
C VAL A 68 4.47 2.20 22.78
N ALA A 69 3.41 1.48 23.17
CA ALA A 69 3.06 0.18 22.59
C ALA A 69 2.71 0.26 21.09
N ILE A 70 1.91 1.24 20.68
CA ILE A 70 1.57 1.46 19.27
C ILE A 70 2.82 1.82 18.46
N SER A 71 3.61 2.77 18.97
CA SER A 71 4.81 3.25 18.27
C SER A 71 5.90 2.18 18.16
N SER A 72 6.08 1.35 19.20
CA SER A 72 7.04 0.26 19.20
C SER A 72 6.62 -0.85 18.22
N THR A 73 5.34 -1.21 18.22
CA THR A 73 4.78 -2.21 17.31
C THR A 73 4.91 -1.74 15.85
N ALA A 74 4.53 -0.49 15.56
CA ALA A 74 4.66 0.10 14.23
C ALA A 74 6.13 0.16 13.75
N ARG A 75 7.10 0.28 14.66
CA ARG A 75 8.53 0.27 14.30
C ARG A 75 9.06 -1.13 13.98
N GLN A 76 8.57 -2.17 14.67
CA GLN A 76 9.08 -3.53 14.52
C GLN A 76 8.35 -4.31 13.43
N GLU A 77 7.03 -4.15 13.34
CA GLU A 77 6.17 -4.86 12.40
C GLU A 77 5.14 -3.88 11.77
N PRO A 78 5.57 -2.85 11.02
CA PRO A 78 4.66 -1.87 10.42
C PRO A 78 3.65 -2.53 9.48
N PHE A 79 4.07 -3.59 8.78
CA PHE A 79 3.26 -4.36 7.84
C PHE A 79 3.62 -5.83 7.98
N ARG A 80 2.84 -6.59 8.75
CA ARG A 80 3.09 -8.02 8.96
C ARG A 80 2.61 -8.81 7.75
N GLN A 81 3.45 -8.96 6.73
CA GLN A 81 3.08 -9.66 5.49
C GLN A 81 4.04 -10.78 5.09
N LYS A 82 3.47 -11.97 4.80
CA LYS A 82 4.19 -13.11 4.22
C LYS A 82 4.30 -12.93 2.72
N ILE A 83 5.29 -12.17 2.26
CA ILE A 83 5.54 -11.99 0.82
C ILE A 83 5.93 -13.34 0.20
N ARG A 84 4.97 -14.04 -0.44
CA ARG A 84 5.27 -15.14 -1.35
C ARG A 84 5.89 -14.55 -2.61
N ARG A 85 7.22 -14.52 -2.67
CA ARG A 85 7.97 -14.14 -3.88
C ARG A 85 7.49 -15.01 -5.06
N SER A 86 6.66 -14.46 -5.94
CA SER A 86 6.30 -15.11 -7.18
C SER A 86 7.53 -15.08 -8.09
N ARG A 87 7.97 -16.28 -8.44
CA ARG A 87 9.17 -16.57 -9.21
C ARG A 87 8.84 -16.36 -10.70
N ILE A 88 8.61 -15.12 -11.12
CA ILE A 88 8.29 -14.80 -12.52
C ILE A 88 9.18 -13.65 -13.00
N PHE A 89 10.48 -13.93 -13.15
CA PHE A 89 11.33 -13.23 -14.11
C PHE A 89 12.48 -14.16 -14.51
N ARG A 90 12.20 -15.04 -15.47
CA ARG A 90 13.19 -15.69 -16.33
C ARG A 90 12.56 -15.96 -17.70
N LYS A 91 12.69 -15.00 -18.61
CA LYS A 91 13.30 -15.16 -19.93
C LYS A 91 13.36 -13.82 -20.64
#